data_AF-A0A535M3Q8-F1
#
_entry.id   AF-A0A535M3Q8-F1
#
_cell.length_a   1.000
_cell.length_b   1.000
_cell.length_c   1.000
_cell.angle_alpha   90.00
_cell.angle_beta   90.00
_cell.angle_gamma   90.00
#
_symmetry.space_group_name_H-M   'P 1'
#
loop_
_entity.id
_entity.type
_entity.pdbx_description
1 polymer ?
#
loop_
_entity_poly.entity_id
_entity_poly.type
_entity_poly.pdbx_seq_one_letter_code
_entity_poly.pdbx_strand_id
1 'polypeptide(L)'
;MGRVDGLHVVLCGDLRHGRTARSLALLLTRYEGVRMSFVAPAVVQMEPDILSLLETRRVPYTVTDNLRGAVTDCDVVYQTRIQKERFTDPGEFGRARGDTRIDARLMERLPQRAIVMHPLPRVDEIDPEVDADPRAAYFRQARNGVAVRMALLEMLLGETSPA
;
A
#
# COMPACT_ATOMS: atom_id res chain seq x y z
N MET A 1 -14.70 5.45 3.09
CA MET A 1 -14.75 5.20 1.64
C MET A 1 -15.92 4.30 1.22
N GLY A 2 -16.43 3.39 2.05
CA GLY A 2 -17.73 2.73 1.82
C GLY A 2 -17.79 1.74 0.65
N ARG A 3 -16.74 1.65 -0.16
CA ARG A 3 -16.56 0.72 -1.28
C ARG A 3 -15.09 0.44 -1.51
N VAL A 4 -14.80 -0.59 -2.30
CA VAL A 4 -13.46 -0.89 -2.85
C VAL A 4 -13.45 -0.81 -4.37
N ASP A 5 -14.59 -1.05 -5.03
CA ASP A 5 -14.69 -0.91 -6.48
C ASP A 5 -14.46 0.54 -6.94
N GLY A 6 -13.81 0.65 -8.10
CA GLY A 6 -13.50 1.93 -8.74
C GLY A 6 -12.39 2.73 -8.05
N LEU A 7 -11.72 2.20 -7.02
CA LEU A 7 -10.67 2.93 -6.32
C LEU A 7 -9.37 2.99 -7.13
N HIS A 8 -8.67 4.11 -7.00
CA HIS A 8 -7.27 4.20 -7.36
C HIS A 8 -6.36 4.04 -6.14
N VAL A 9 -5.55 2.97 -6.15
CA VAL A 9 -4.63 2.63 -5.08
C VAL A 9 -3.18 2.87 -5.52
N VAL A 10 -2.49 3.77 -4.84
CA VAL A 10 -1.04 3.98 -4.96
C VAL A 10 -0.34 3.06 -3.97
N LEU A 11 0.54 2.20 -4.45
CA LEU A 11 1.39 1.31 -3.65
C LEU A 11 2.82 1.84 -3.75
N CYS A 12 3.44 2.19 -2.63
CA CYS A 12 4.74 2.85 -2.62
C CYS A 12 5.70 2.32 -1.55
N GLY A 13 7.01 2.39 -1.82
CA GLY A 13 8.07 1.87 -0.94
C GLY A 13 8.78 0.65 -1.53
N ASP A 14 9.05 -0.36 -0.71
CA ASP A 14 9.68 -1.61 -1.15
C ASP A 14 8.63 -2.56 -1.74
N LEU A 15 8.50 -2.57 -3.07
CA LEU A 15 7.51 -3.36 -3.81
C LEU A 15 8.06 -4.71 -4.29
N ARG A 16 9.38 -4.81 -4.43
CA ARG A 16 10.10 -6.06 -4.70
C ARG A 16 9.93 -7.04 -3.55
N HIS A 17 10.17 -6.61 -2.30
CA HIS A 17 10.15 -7.49 -1.14
C HIS A 17 8.91 -7.31 -0.24
N GLY A 18 8.13 -6.24 -0.44
CA GLY A 18 6.97 -5.92 0.36
C GLY A 18 5.81 -6.90 0.19
N ARG A 19 5.85 -8.01 0.93
CA ARG A 19 4.81 -9.06 0.92
C ARG A 19 3.40 -8.50 1.06
N THR A 20 3.21 -7.50 1.92
CA THR A 20 1.90 -6.87 2.14
C THR A 20 1.39 -6.13 0.91
N ALA A 21 2.23 -5.31 0.26
CA ALA A 21 1.87 -4.59 -0.95
C ALA A 21 1.56 -5.56 -2.10
N ARG A 22 2.36 -6.63 -2.23
CA ARG A 22 2.15 -7.67 -3.25
C ARG A 22 0.84 -8.44 -3.00
N SER A 23 0.60 -8.91 -1.78
CA SER A 23 -0.67 -9.56 -1.42
C SER A 23 -1.88 -8.63 -1.58
N LEU A 24 -1.73 -7.34 -1.27
CA LEU A 24 -2.79 -6.35 -1.49
C LEU A 24 -3.08 -6.17 -2.98
N ALA A 25 -2.06 -6.04 -3.83
CA ALA A 25 -2.25 -5.96 -5.27
C ALA A 25 -2.98 -7.19 -5.82
N LEU A 26 -2.63 -8.40 -5.36
CA LEU A 26 -3.31 -9.64 -5.72
C LEU A 26 -4.78 -9.67 -5.29
N LEU A 27 -5.09 -9.19 -4.09
CA LEU A 27 -6.46 -9.12 -3.58
C LEU A 27 -7.29 -8.10 -4.36
N LEU A 28 -6.70 -6.95 -4.66
CA LEU A 28 -7.39 -5.84 -5.34
C LEU A 28 -7.85 -6.22 -6.75
N THR A 29 -7.24 -7.21 -7.40
CA THR A 29 -7.73 -7.70 -8.69
C THR A 29 -9.09 -8.40 -8.64
N ARG A 30 -9.65 -8.60 -7.44
CA ARG A 30 -10.97 -9.21 -7.24
C ARG A 30 -12.10 -8.18 -7.25
N TYR A 31 -11.76 -6.89 -7.34
CA TYR A 31 -12.70 -5.78 -7.33
C TYR A 31 -12.78 -5.14 -8.71
N GLU A 32 -13.95 -4.58 -9.03
CA GLU A 32 -14.24 -4.02 -10.33
C GLU A 32 -13.76 -2.58 -10.45
N GLY A 33 -13.24 -2.20 -11.62
CA GLY A 33 -12.84 -0.82 -11.92
C GLY A 33 -11.67 -0.28 -11.07
N VAL A 34 -11.02 -1.11 -10.26
CA VAL A 34 -9.82 -0.71 -9.52
C VAL A 34 -8.67 -0.47 -10.48
N ARG A 35 -7.88 0.56 -10.21
CA ARG A 35 -6.59 0.80 -10.86
C ARG A 35 -5.49 0.99 -9.84
N MET A 36 -4.26 0.68 -10.21
CA MET A 36 -3.12 0.71 -9.30
C MET A 36 -1.96 1.56 -9.84
N SER A 37 -1.23 2.24 -8.96
CA SER A 37 0.04 2.88 -9.32
C SER A 37 1.15 2.35 -8.43
N PHE A 38 2.18 1.75 -9.03
CA PHE A 38 3.35 1.20 -8.33
C PHE A 38 4.46 2.24 -8.34
N VAL A 39 4.73 2.82 -7.18
CA VAL A 39 5.66 3.95 -7.02
C VAL A 39 6.87 3.51 -6.22
N ALA A 40 7.98 3.28 -6.90
CA ALA A 40 9.22 2.83 -6.27
C ALA A 40 10.44 3.06 -7.17
N PRO A 41 11.64 3.27 -6.61
CA PRO A 41 12.88 3.18 -7.36
C PRO A 41 13.05 1.82 -8.03
N ALA A 42 13.76 1.79 -9.17
CA ALA A 42 13.95 0.57 -9.96
C ALA A 42 14.49 -0.63 -9.17
N VAL A 43 15.36 -0.40 -8.18
CA VAL A 43 15.98 -1.44 -7.34
C VAL A 43 15.00 -2.19 -6.43
N VAL A 44 13.82 -1.61 -6.16
CA VAL A 44 12.77 -2.18 -5.29
C VAL A 44 11.39 -2.12 -5.94
N GLN A 45 11.34 -2.03 -7.26
CA GLN A 45 10.09 -1.92 -8.01
C GLN A 45 9.31 -3.25 -8.02
N MET A 46 8.01 -3.17 -8.31
CA MET A 46 7.15 -4.33 -8.48
C MET A 46 7.66 -5.22 -9.61
N GLU A 47 7.69 -6.52 -9.34
CA GLU A 47 8.28 -7.52 -10.23
C GLU A 47 7.25 -8.08 -11.23
N PRO A 48 7.70 -8.68 -12.36
CA PRO A 48 6.83 -9.12 -13.44
C PRO A 48 5.74 -10.12 -13.05
N ASP A 49 5.96 -10.93 -12.02
CA ASP A 49 4.97 -11.92 -11.56
C ASP A 49 3.65 -11.28 -11.10
N ILE A 50 3.71 -10.07 -10.52
CA ILE A 50 2.51 -9.31 -10.17
C ILE A 50 1.98 -8.54 -11.39
N LEU A 51 2.87 -7.88 -12.15
CA LEU A 51 2.45 -7.05 -13.29
C LEU A 51 1.75 -7.86 -14.38
N SER A 52 2.32 -9.02 -14.77
CA SER A 52 1.72 -9.91 -15.76
C SER A 52 0.37 -10.48 -15.30
N LEU A 53 0.15 -10.63 -14.00
CA LEU A 53 -1.16 -11.02 -13.48
C LEU A 53 -2.20 -9.90 -13.66
N LEU A 54 -1.81 -8.65 -13.44
CA LEU A 54 -2.69 -7.49 -13.66
C LEU A 54 -3.05 -7.37 -15.13
N GLU A 55 -2.10 -7.60 -16.03
CA GLU A 55 -2.34 -7.64 -17.48
C GLU A 55 -3.34 -8.74 -17.85
N THR A 56 -3.12 -9.96 -17.33
CA THR A 56 -4.02 -11.10 -17.56
C THR A 56 -5.44 -10.80 -17.08
N ARG A 57 -5.58 -10.08 -15.97
CA ARG A 57 -6.87 -9.67 -15.39
C ARG A 57 -7.39 -8.34 -15.92
N ARG A 58 -6.69 -7.70 -16.86
CA ARG A 58 -7.03 -6.38 -17.43
C ARG A 58 -7.24 -5.28 -16.39
N VAL A 59 -6.48 -5.33 -15.29
CA VAL A 59 -6.51 -4.30 -14.26
C VAL A 59 -5.57 -3.16 -14.67
N PRO A 60 -6.05 -1.91 -14.85
CA PRO A 60 -5.20 -0.80 -15.25
C PRO A 60 -4.14 -0.52 -14.17
N TYR A 61 -2.88 -0.36 -14.60
CA TYR A 61 -1.82 0.02 -13.69
C TYR A 61 -0.79 0.96 -14.32
N THR A 62 -0.06 1.67 -13.47
CA THR A 62 1.13 2.44 -13.86
C THR A 62 2.32 2.06 -13.00
N VAL A 63 3.53 2.23 -13.55
CA VAL A 63 4.81 2.03 -12.85
C VAL A 63 5.60 3.33 -12.96
N THR A 64 6.02 3.88 -11.82
CA THR A 64 6.74 5.15 -11.77
C THR A 64 7.61 5.23 -10.51
N ASP A 65 8.48 6.22 -10.42
CA ASP A 65 9.21 6.62 -9.22
C ASP A 65 8.68 7.94 -8.64
N ASN A 66 7.75 8.61 -9.31
CA ASN A 66 7.23 9.92 -8.95
C ASN A 66 6.01 9.83 -8.02
N LEU A 67 6.25 9.77 -6.71
CA LEU A 67 5.18 9.77 -5.71
C LEU A 67 4.33 11.04 -5.77
N ARG A 68 4.97 12.21 -5.91
CA ARG A 68 4.28 13.51 -5.91
C ARG A 68 3.24 13.64 -7.02
N GLY A 69 3.51 13.05 -8.19
CA GLY A 69 2.57 12.99 -9.30
C GLY A 69 1.47 11.97 -9.07
N ALA A 70 1.83 10.76 -8.64
CA ALA A 70 0.91 9.64 -8.47
C ALA A 70 -0.20 9.91 -7.42
N VAL A 71 0.10 10.68 -6.37
CA VAL A 71 -0.86 10.94 -5.28
C VAL A 71 -1.93 11.99 -5.61
N THR A 72 -1.76 12.77 -6.68
CA THR A 72 -2.67 13.90 -7.01
C THR A 72 -4.10 13.47 -7.33
N ASP A 73 -4.27 12.24 -7.79
CA ASP A 73 -5.57 11.66 -8.10
C ASP A 73 -5.62 10.21 -7.59
N CYS A 74 -5.58 10.01 -6.28
CA CYS A 74 -5.70 8.69 -5.66
C CYS A 74 -6.78 8.67 -4.57
N ASP A 75 -7.23 7.47 -4.21
CA ASP A 75 -8.13 7.26 -3.07
C ASP A 75 -7.40 6.63 -1.89
N VAL A 76 -6.35 5.85 -2.16
CA VAL A 76 -5.53 5.21 -1.13
C VAL A 76 -4.06 5.34 -1.49
N VAL A 77 -3.24 5.78 -0.53
CA VAL A 77 -1.78 5.63 -0.57
C VAL A 77 -1.41 4.55 0.44
N TYR A 78 -0.90 3.42 -0.04
CA TYR A 78 -0.42 2.31 0.76
C TYR A 78 1.12 2.31 0.74
N GLN A 79 1.71 2.92 1.77
CA GLN A 79 3.14 3.04 1.93
C GLN A 79 3.71 1.80 2.62
N THR A 80 4.90 1.36 2.21
CA THR A 80 5.69 0.34 2.89
C THR A 80 7.07 0.90 3.25
N ARG A 81 7.65 0.32 4.31
CA ARG A 81 9.03 0.54 4.73
C ARG A 81 10.00 -0.07 3.72
N ILE A 82 11.13 0.60 3.48
CA ILE A 82 12.32 -0.02 2.88
C ILE A 82 12.99 -0.95 3.89
N GLN A 83 13.10 -2.24 3.55
CA GLN A 83 13.69 -3.25 4.43
C GLN A 83 15.22 -3.19 4.38
N LYS A 84 15.83 -2.29 5.16
CA LYS A 84 17.30 -2.13 5.24
C LYS A 84 18.03 -3.46 5.41
N GLU A 85 17.46 -4.37 6.19
CA GLU A 85 17.98 -5.71 6.45
C GLU A 85 18.17 -6.61 5.22
N ARG A 86 17.62 -6.24 4.05
CA ARG A 86 17.74 -6.98 2.78
C ARG A 86 18.85 -6.48 1.86
N PHE A 87 19.48 -5.36 2.20
CA PHE A 87 20.54 -4.75 1.38
C PHE A 87 21.90 -5.03 2.03
N THR A 88 22.79 -5.66 1.27
CA THR A 88 24.18 -5.88 1.66
C THR A 88 25.09 -4.72 1.25
N ASP A 89 24.72 -3.99 0.18
CA ASP A 89 25.37 -2.75 -0.25
C ASP A 89 24.64 -1.52 0.32
N PRO A 90 25.31 -0.67 1.13
CA PRO A 90 24.76 0.59 1.60
C PRO A 90 24.34 1.54 0.46
N GLY A 91 25.02 1.49 -0.70
CA GLY A 91 24.68 2.30 -1.86
C GLY A 91 23.33 1.92 -2.46
N GLU A 92 23.03 0.63 -2.52
CA GLU A 92 21.74 0.10 -2.96
C GLU A 92 20.60 0.51 -2.03
N PHE A 93 20.83 0.47 -0.71
CA PHE A 93 19.86 0.95 0.27
C PHE A 93 19.51 2.43 0.09
N GLY A 94 20.51 3.28 -0.18
CA GLY A 94 20.29 4.70 -0.46
C GLY A 94 19.41 4.92 -1.70
N ARG A 95 19.68 4.17 -2.78
CA ARG A 95 18.86 4.19 -4.00
C ARG A 95 17.43 3.68 -3.75
N ALA A 96 17.26 2.68 -2.89
CA ALA A 96 15.97 2.09 -2.58
C ALA A 96 15.03 3.02 -1.80
N ARG A 97 15.57 3.95 -1.00
CA ARG A 97 14.74 4.97 -0.31
C ARG A 97 14.01 5.89 -1.28
N GLY A 98 14.71 6.37 -2.31
CA GLY A 98 14.15 7.32 -3.27
C GLY A 98 13.50 8.56 -2.63
N ASP A 99 12.64 9.25 -3.40
CA ASP A 99 11.76 10.33 -2.92
C ASP A 99 10.35 9.79 -2.65
N THR A 100 10.23 8.87 -1.68
CA THR A 100 8.95 8.23 -1.32
C THR A 100 8.46 8.60 0.08
N ARG A 101 9.01 9.64 0.69
CA ARG A 101 8.59 10.11 2.02
C ARG A 101 7.24 10.81 1.97
N ILE A 102 6.38 10.49 2.93
CA ILE A 102 5.09 11.16 3.17
C ILE A 102 5.28 12.17 4.31
N ASP A 103 5.32 13.46 3.96
CA ASP A 103 5.34 14.60 4.88
C ASP A 103 4.10 15.48 4.70
N ALA A 104 3.95 16.55 5.49
CA ALA A 104 2.82 17.47 5.37
C ALA A 104 2.67 18.07 3.96
N ARG A 105 3.78 18.35 3.27
CA ARG A 105 3.77 18.93 1.92
C ARG A 105 3.23 17.94 0.89
N LEU A 106 3.54 16.65 1.02
CA LEU A 106 2.93 15.62 0.19
C LEU A 106 1.45 15.46 0.52
N MET A 107 1.08 15.52 1.81
CA MET A 107 -0.32 15.43 2.26
C MET A 107 -1.20 16.55 1.68
N GLU A 108 -0.66 17.74 1.41
CA GLU A 108 -1.38 18.82 0.70
C GLU A 108 -1.77 18.45 -0.74
N ARG A 109 -1.03 17.53 -1.38
CA ARG A 109 -1.32 17.06 -2.75
C ARG A 109 -2.36 15.95 -2.80
N LEU A 110 -2.60 15.28 -1.68
CA LEU A 110 -3.58 14.20 -1.61
C LEU A 110 -5.00 14.80 -1.69
N PRO A 111 -5.91 14.17 -2.45
CA PRO A 111 -7.33 14.51 -2.37
C PRO A 111 -7.87 14.41 -0.94
N GLN A 112 -8.85 15.26 -0.58
CA GLN A 112 -9.48 15.20 0.75
C GLN A 112 -10.15 13.86 1.04
N ARG A 113 -10.61 13.15 0.00
CA ARG A 113 -11.21 11.81 0.09
C ARG A 113 -10.19 10.70 0.33
N ALA A 114 -8.91 10.96 0.07
CA ALA A 114 -7.87 9.93 0.10
C ALA A 114 -7.50 9.57 1.53
N ILE A 115 -6.98 8.36 1.73
CA ILE A 115 -6.37 7.95 3.02
C ILE A 115 -4.94 7.44 2.81
N VAL A 116 -4.15 7.54 3.87
CA VAL A 116 -2.81 6.94 3.96
C VAL A 116 -2.85 5.70 4.84
N MET A 117 -2.40 4.59 4.30
CA MET A 117 -2.32 3.28 4.94
C MET A 117 -0.85 2.84 5.02
N HIS A 118 -0.54 2.06 6.05
CA HIS A 118 0.80 1.53 6.28
C HIS A 118 0.70 0.22 7.08
N PRO A 119 1.40 -0.86 6.71
CA PRO A 119 1.33 -2.14 7.43
C PRO A 119 1.98 -2.08 8.82
N LEU A 120 2.83 -1.08 9.06
CA LEU A 120 3.67 -0.90 10.27
C LEU A 120 4.69 -2.04 10.47
N PRO A 121 5.76 -1.83 11.27
CA PRO A 121 6.18 -0.55 11.86
C PRO A 121 6.68 0.43 10.80
N ARG A 122 6.50 1.73 11.05
CA ARG A 122 7.14 2.78 10.23
C ARG A 122 8.52 3.16 10.78
N VAL A 123 9.41 3.66 9.93
CA VAL A 123 10.73 4.19 10.35
C VAL A 123 10.79 5.69 10.10
N ASP A 124 10.84 6.11 8.84
CA ASP A 124 10.96 7.51 8.44
C ASP A 124 10.30 7.82 7.08
N GLU A 125 9.65 6.81 6.49
CA GLU A 125 8.86 6.93 5.26
C GLU A 125 7.55 7.70 5.46
N ILE A 126 7.07 7.85 6.70
CA ILE A 126 5.93 8.70 7.06
C ILE A 126 6.35 9.57 8.24
N ASP A 127 6.29 10.89 8.07
CA ASP A 127 6.62 11.84 9.13
C ASP A 127 5.58 11.78 10.27
N PRO A 128 6.01 11.82 11.55
CA PRO A 128 5.08 11.88 12.69
C PRO A 128 4.07 13.02 12.63
N GLU A 129 4.36 14.15 11.97
CA GLU A 129 3.39 15.25 11.82
C GLU A 129 2.11 14.83 11.08
N VAL A 130 2.20 13.80 10.23
CA VAL A 130 1.07 13.25 9.47
C VAL A 130 0.05 12.56 10.39
N ASP A 131 0.43 12.18 11.61
CA ASP A 131 -0.45 11.48 12.56
C ASP A 131 -1.72 12.28 12.89
N ALA A 132 -1.62 13.61 12.89
CA ALA A 132 -2.73 14.51 13.20
C ALA A 132 -3.73 14.64 12.03
N ASP A 133 -3.37 14.23 10.82
CA ASP A 133 -4.25 14.32 9.65
C ASP A 133 -5.35 13.24 9.73
N PRO A 134 -6.65 13.59 9.57
CA PRO A 134 -7.73 12.61 9.60
C PRO A 134 -7.61 11.51 8.54
N ARG A 135 -6.90 11.78 7.43
CA ARG A 135 -6.63 10.84 6.35
C ARG A 135 -5.57 9.79 6.73
N ALA A 136 -4.77 10.03 7.77
CA ALA A 136 -3.86 9.03 8.32
C ALA A 136 -4.64 7.87 8.94
N ALA A 137 -4.66 6.72 8.27
CA ALA A 137 -5.49 5.58 8.62
C ALA A 137 -4.72 4.39 9.21
N TYR A 138 -3.38 4.41 9.21
CA TYR A 138 -2.55 3.27 9.61
C TYR A 138 -2.77 2.78 11.05
N PHE A 139 -3.08 3.66 12.01
CA PHE A 139 -3.45 3.20 13.36
C PHE A 139 -4.86 2.60 13.41
N ARG A 140 -5.82 3.15 12.65
CA ARG A 140 -7.17 2.56 12.51
C ARG A 140 -7.10 1.20 11.82
N GLN A 141 -6.29 1.08 10.77
CA GLN A 141 -5.98 -0.16 10.06
C GLN A 141 -5.43 -1.22 11.03
N ALA A 142 -4.49 -0.88 11.90
CA ALA A 142 -3.95 -1.82 12.89
C ALA A 142 -5.04 -2.33 13.84
N ARG A 143 -5.92 -1.44 14.33
CA ARG A 143 -7.07 -1.82 15.18
C ARG A 143 -8.05 -2.73 14.43
N ASN A 144 -8.35 -2.43 13.17
CA ASN A 144 -9.23 -3.25 12.33
C ASN A 144 -8.69 -4.68 12.16
N GLY A 145 -7.37 -4.87 12.23
CA GLY A 145 -6.74 -6.19 12.19
C GLY A 145 -7.15 -7.12 13.34
N VAL A 146 -7.61 -6.59 14.49
CA VAL A 146 -8.16 -7.42 15.58
C VAL A 146 -9.49 -8.02 15.16
N ALA A 147 -10.44 -7.18 14.73
CA ALA A 147 -11.77 -7.63 14.32
C ALA A 147 -11.72 -8.61 13.14
N VAL A 148 -10.88 -8.36 12.14
CA VAL A 148 -10.70 -9.25 10.99
C VAL A 148 -10.18 -10.62 11.43
N ARG A 149 -9.19 -10.67 12.34
CA ARG A 149 -8.63 -11.94 12.81
C ARG A 149 -9.60 -12.70 13.71
N MET A 150 -10.38 -12.01 14.54
CA MET A 150 -11.45 -12.64 15.33
C MET A 150 -12.46 -13.32 14.41
N ALA A 151 -12.97 -12.61 13.40
CA ALA A 151 -13.89 -13.18 12.43
C ALA A 151 -13.29 -14.38 11.67
N LEU A 152 -12.02 -14.30 11.26
CA LEU A 152 -11.34 -15.42 10.61
C LEU A 152 -11.20 -16.64 11.52
N LEU A 153 -10.85 -16.45 12.80
CA LEU A 153 -10.75 -17.56 13.77
C LEU A 153 -12.11 -18.17 14.06
N GLU A 154 -13.15 -17.35 14.18
CA GLU A 154 -14.53 -17.81 14.35
C GLU A 154 -15.01 -18.62 13.15
N MET A 155 -14.71 -18.20 11.92
CA MET A 155 -15.06 -18.97 10.71
C MET A 155 -14.32 -20.33 10.63
N LEU A 156 -13.09 -20.41 11.15
CA LEU A 156 -12.27 -21.62 11.08
C LEU A 156 -12.53 -22.60 12.22
N LEU A 157 -12.88 -22.09 13.40
CA LEU A 157 -13.02 -22.86 14.64
C LEU A 157 -14.46 -22.98 15.12
N GLY A 158 -15.35 -22.09 14.66
CA GLY A 158 -16.77 -22.16 14.95
C GLY A 158 -17.35 -23.42 14.35
N GLU A 159 -17.95 -24.26 15.20
CA GLU A 159 -18.76 -25.38 14.73
C GLU A 159 -19.77 -24.85 13.71
N THR A 160 -19.82 -25.48 12.53
CA THR A 160 -20.97 -25.34 11.63
C THR A 160 -22.21 -25.63 12.46
N SER A 161 -22.93 -24.58 12.85
CA SER A 161 -24.24 -24.72 13.46
C SER A 161 -25.06 -25.60 12.49
N PRO A 162 -25.63 -26.73 12.94
CA PRO A 162 -26.43 -27.57 12.05
C PRO A 162 -27.56 -26.70 11.48
N ALA A 163 -27.68 -26.73 10.15
CA ALA A 163 -28.77 -26.11 9.43
C ALA A 163 -30.13 -26.72 9.84
#